data_AF-H1KVU5-F1
#
_entry.id   AF-H1KVU5-F1
#
_cell.length_a   1.000
_cell.length_b   1.000
_cell.length_c   1.000
_cell.angle_alpha   90.00
_cell.angle_beta   90.00
_cell.angle_gamma   90.00
#
_symmetry.space_group_name_H-M   'P 1'
#
loop_
_entity.id
_entity.type
_entity.pdbx_description
1 polymer ?
#
loop_
_entity_poly.entity_id
_entity_poly.type
_entity_poly.pdbx_seq_one_letter_code
_entity_poly.pdbx_strand_id
1 'polypeptide(L)'
;GHAAARRMMGLGPVLTAGAVAVVSWQAALALLLATPVMIVFFALVGGLIRDRATAQEAALGRLATQFADRVRTLPTILAAYGLPRETAKLDRRLQAYADGTMGVLAVAFLNAGVLDFFASLAIAILAVFLGLGHLGLAEIPGFAHLALWQSLLILLLAPEYFLPFRRYAELYHAKAEGEAAAEALAWVFSEEAETRPERGVVPAAGARGLVLPHAGSVADFDLPETGLVAVTGPSGAGKSTLLRVLASVEAPLAGAFRLPGPNLPATWVSLDTPIPAGTLAAAIADGTTATPEAVAAAAASLGLSDDPHWPGGLDAAVLAGAENLSGGQRVRVAV
;
A
#
# COMPACT_ATOMS: atom_id res chain seq x y z
N GLY A 1 14.46 -7.16 16.04
CA GLY A 1 15.14 -6.57 14.87
C GLY A 1 15.73 -5.19 15.14
N HIS A 2 14.89 -4.15 15.26
CA HIS A 2 15.32 -2.74 15.29
C HIS A 2 16.32 -2.37 16.41
N ALA A 3 16.23 -2.97 17.60
CA ALA A 3 17.14 -2.68 18.71
C ALA A 3 18.57 -3.21 18.48
N ALA A 4 18.73 -4.35 17.81
CA ALA A 4 20.03 -4.95 17.53
C ALA A 4 20.80 -4.17 16.44
N ALA A 5 20.11 -3.77 15.36
CA ALA A 5 20.70 -2.94 14.30
C ALA A 5 21.11 -1.55 14.81
N ARG A 6 20.27 -0.92 15.65
CA ARG A 6 20.56 0.38 16.28
C ARG A 6 21.75 0.29 17.25
N ARG A 7 21.86 -0.81 18.00
CA ARG A 7 23.03 -1.08 18.87
C ARG A 7 24.30 -1.33 18.06
N MET A 8 24.24 -2.09 16.97
CA MET A 8 25.40 -2.33 16.09
C MET A 8 25.90 -1.04 15.42
N MET A 9 25.00 -0.13 15.04
CA MET A 9 25.37 1.17 14.46
C MET A 9 26.09 2.10 15.43
N GLY A 10 25.79 2.02 16.74
CA GLY A 10 26.50 2.79 17.76
C GLY A 10 27.76 2.10 18.29
N LEU A 11 27.73 0.77 18.47
CA LEU A 11 28.86 0.01 19.01
C LEU A 11 30.02 -0.11 18.03
N GLY A 12 29.75 -0.29 16.74
CA GLY A 12 30.80 -0.48 15.72
C GLY A 12 31.83 0.66 15.68
N PRO A 13 31.40 1.93 15.50
CA PRO A 13 32.31 3.08 15.47
C PRO A 13 33.01 3.31 16.81
N VAL A 14 32.35 3.05 17.94
CA VAL A 14 32.94 3.20 19.27
C VAL A 14 34.02 2.16 19.53
N LEU A 15 33.78 0.90 19.15
CA LEU A 15 34.76 -0.18 19.28
C LEU A 15 35.98 0.04 18.37
N THR A 16 35.74 0.46 17.12
CA THR A 16 36.84 0.79 16.19
C THR A 16 37.63 2.02 16.66
N ALA A 17 36.97 3.09 17.09
CA ALA A 17 37.65 4.24 17.67
C ALA A 17 38.42 3.88 18.95
N GLY A 18 37.87 3.02 19.81
CA GLY A 18 38.54 2.51 21.00
C GLY A 18 39.79 1.69 20.66
N ALA A 19 39.69 0.79 19.68
CA ALA A 19 40.83 0.01 19.19
C ALA A 19 41.94 0.91 18.60
N VAL A 20 41.56 1.94 17.83
CA VAL A 20 42.51 2.94 17.32
C VAL A 20 43.11 3.75 18.47
N ALA A 21 42.33 4.13 19.49
CA ALA A 21 42.79 4.96 20.61
C ALA A 21 43.84 4.27 21.48
N VAL A 22 43.80 2.93 21.60
CA VAL A 22 44.85 2.14 22.27
C VAL A 22 46.20 2.29 21.58
N VAL A 23 46.20 2.50 20.26
CA VAL A 23 47.41 2.65 19.45
C VAL A 23 47.82 4.12 19.34
N SER A 24 46.86 5.00 19.00
CA SER A 24 47.03 6.45 18.89
C SER A 24 45.71 7.15 19.20
N TRP A 25 45.65 7.82 20.34
CA TRP A 25 44.47 8.59 20.74
C TRP A 25 44.23 9.79 19.82
N GLN A 26 45.28 10.33 19.20
CA GLN A 26 45.17 11.43 18.22
C GLN A 26 44.55 10.95 16.90
N ALA A 27 44.91 9.76 16.42
CA ALA A 27 44.26 9.18 15.24
C ALA A 27 42.78 8.88 15.51
N ALA A 28 42.45 8.37 16.70
CA ALA A 28 41.05 8.19 17.12
C ALA A 28 40.30 9.53 17.21
N LEU A 29 40.95 10.58 17.73
CA LEU A 29 40.38 11.92 17.77
C LEU A 29 40.13 12.49 16.37
N ALA A 30 41.02 12.25 15.40
CA ALA A 30 40.82 12.67 14.03
C ALA A 30 39.58 12.01 13.39
N LEU A 31 39.38 10.71 13.61
CA LEU A 31 38.17 10.00 13.19
C LEU A 31 36.91 10.55 13.87
N LEU A 32 36.98 10.78 15.19
CA LEU A 32 35.88 11.36 15.97
C LEU A 32 35.52 12.78 15.52
N LEU A 33 36.50 13.60 15.13
CA LEU A 33 36.29 14.95 14.60
C LEU A 33 35.68 14.94 13.19
N ALA A 34 35.98 13.93 12.37
CA ALA A 34 35.37 13.77 11.05
C ALA A 34 33.86 13.44 11.13
N THR A 35 33.44 12.73 12.17
CA THR A 35 32.04 12.30 12.37
C THR A 35 31.01 13.43 12.46
N PRO A 36 31.15 14.46 13.33
CA PRO A 36 30.18 15.55 13.39
C PRO A 36 30.11 16.33 12.07
N VAL A 37 31.24 16.52 11.38
CA VAL A 37 31.26 17.15 10.04
C VAL A 37 30.39 16.32 9.08
N MET A 38 30.62 15.01 9.04
CA MET A 38 29.86 14.09 8.22
C MET A 38 28.35 14.06 8.56
N ILE A 39 27.99 14.09 9.85
CA ILE A 39 26.60 14.14 10.32
C ILE A 39 25.91 15.45 9.89
N VAL A 40 26.60 16.59 10.00
CA VAL A 40 26.05 17.89 9.59
C VAL A 40 25.73 17.89 8.09
N PHE A 41 26.66 17.41 7.25
CA PHE A 41 26.42 17.30 5.81
C PHE A 41 25.29 16.32 5.47
N PHE A 42 25.19 15.19 6.17
CA PHE A 42 24.08 14.25 6.02
C PHE A 42 22.74 14.90 6.36
N ALA A 43 22.65 15.65 7.46
CA ALA A 43 21.43 16.35 7.86
C ALA A 43 21.02 17.44 6.86
N LEU A 44 21.99 18.19 6.33
CA LEU A 44 21.77 19.26 5.35
C LEU A 44 21.17 18.73 4.03
N VAL A 45 21.61 17.55 3.59
CA VAL A 45 21.11 16.90 2.36
C VAL A 45 19.83 16.08 2.63
N GLY A 46 19.71 15.53 3.85
CA GLY A 46 18.62 14.66 4.31
C GLY A 46 17.23 15.31 4.33
N GLY A 47 17.15 16.59 4.71
CA GLY A 47 15.87 17.30 4.87
C GLY A 47 15.05 17.47 3.58
N LEU A 48 15.68 17.35 2.41
CA LEU A 48 15.05 17.59 1.10
C LEU A 48 14.36 16.35 0.48
N ILE A 49 14.41 15.20 1.14
CA ILE A 49 13.97 13.90 0.57
C ILE A 49 12.52 13.59 0.89
N ARG A 50 12.05 13.85 2.13
CA ARG A 50 10.71 13.46 2.57
C ARG A 50 9.61 14.14 1.76
N ASP A 51 9.74 15.44 1.49
CA ASP A 51 8.76 16.21 0.71
C ASP A 51 8.74 15.82 -0.78
N ARG A 52 9.87 15.31 -1.32
CA ARG A 52 9.94 14.85 -2.71
C ARG A 52 9.40 13.43 -2.88
N ALA A 53 9.62 12.54 -1.90
CA ALA A 53 9.10 11.18 -1.93
C ALA A 53 7.56 11.15 -1.89
N THR A 54 6.94 11.94 -1.01
CA THR A 54 5.47 12.06 -0.94
C THR A 54 4.87 12.65 -2.21
N ALA A 55 5.52 13.66 -2.79
CA ALA A 55 5.11 14.24 -4.07
C ALA A 55 5.18 13.23 -5.24
N GLN A 56 6.19 12.36 -5.24
CA GLN A 56 6.35 11.29 -6.24
C GLN A 56 5.28 10.22 -6.13
N GLU A 57 5.00 9.73 -4.92
CA GLU A 57 3.98 8.71 -4.68
C GLU A 57 2.59 9.22 -5.13
N ALA A 58 2.26 10.47 -4.80
CA ALA A 58 1.03 11.11 -5.27
C ALA A 58 1.00 11.27 -6.81
N ALA A 59 2.16 11.49 -7.46
CA ALA A 59 2.24 11.58 -8.92
C ALA A 59 2.03 10.21 -9.60
N LEU A 60 2.58 9.14 -9.04
CA LEU A 60 2.37 7.77 -9.52
C LEU A 60 0.90 7.37 -9.40
N GLY A 61 0.26 7.65 -8.26
CA GLY A 61 -1.17 7.41 -8.06
C GLY A 61 -2.03 8.11 -9.11
N ARG A 62 -1.77 9.40 -9.38
CA ARG A 62 -2.47 10.15 -10.44
C ARG A 62 -2.28 9.55 -11.84
N LEU A 63 -1.07 9.07 -12.15
CA LEU A 63 -0.79 8.41 -13.43
C LEU A 63 -1.57 7.09 -13.55
N ALA A 64 -1.58 6.27 -12.51
CA ALA A 64 -2.30 5.00 -12.49
C ALA A 64 -3.82 5.20 -12.66
N THR A 65 -4.42 6.15 -11.94
CA THR A 65 -5.84 6.49 -12.09
C THR A 65 -6.17 6.95 -13.51
N GLN A 66 -5.33 7.79 -14.10
CA GLN A 66 -5.55 8.29 -15.45
C GLN A 66 -5.39 7.20 -16.49
N PHE A 67 -4.40 6.32 -16.35
CA PHE A 67 -4.23 5.19 -17.24
C PHE A 67 -5.47 4.27 -17.20
N ALA A 68 -5.95 3.93 -15.99
CA ALA A 68 -7.16 3.13 -15.81
C ALA A 68 -8.39 3.80 -16.45
N ASP A 69 -8.54 5.11 -16.29
CA ASP A 69 -9.62 5.89 -16.91
C ASP A 69 -9.53 5.90 -18.45
N ARG A 70 -8.32 6.06 -19.03
CA ARG A 70 -8.12 5.98 -20.48
C ARG A 70 -8.40 4.58 -21.02
N VAL A 71 -8.04 3.51 -20.31
CA VAL A 71 -8.37 2.12 -20.70
C VAL A 71 -9.88 1.91 -20.72
N ARG A 72 -10.59 2.36 -19.68
CA ARG A 72 -12.05 2.27 -19.61
C ARG A 72 -12.76 3.09 -20.70
N THR A 73 -12.21 4.25 -21.04
CA THR A 73 -12.80 5.18 -22.03
C THR A 73 -12.22 5.03 -23.45
N LEU A 74 -11.38 4.01 -23.68
CA LEU A 74 -10.71 3.78 -24.95
C LEU A 74 -11.67 3.72 -26.15
N PRO A 75 -12.84 3.04 -26.07
CA PRO A 75 -13.81 3.04 -27.18
C PRO A 75 -14.29 4.44 -27.55
N THR A 76 -14.52 5.31 -26.56
CA THR A 76 -14.94 6.71 -26.77
C THR A 76 -13.82 7.55 -27.38
N ILE A 77 -12.58 7.34 -26.93
CA ILE A 77 -11.40 8.05 -27.46
C ILE A 77 -11.17 7.69 -28.94
N LEU A 78 -11.32 6.41 -29.28
CA LEU A 78 -11.23 5.93 -30.67
C LEU A 78 -12.36 6.50 -31.53
N ALA A 79 -13.59 6.49 -31.03
CA ALA A 79 -14.74 7.07 -31.74
C ALA A 79 -14.58 8.58 -32.01
N ALA A 80 -13.90 9.30 -31.13
CA ALA A 80 -13.61 10.72 -31.28
C ALA A 80 -12.30 11.03 -32.05
N TYR A 81 -11.59 10.01 -32.57
CA TYR A 81 -10.27 10.14 -33.19
C TYR A 81 -9.25 10.87 -32.30
N GLY A 82 -9.40 10.76 -30.98
CA GLY A 82 -8.64 11.52 -29.98
C GLY A 82 -7.30 10.90 -29.58
N LEU A 83 -6.94 9.74 -30.14
CA LEU A 83 -5.80 8.94 -29.71
C LEU A 83 -4.47 9.72 -29.64
N PRO A 84 -4.07 10.51 -30.67
CA PRO A 84 -2.80 11.24 -30.63
C PRO A 84 -2.75 12.31 -29.52
N ARG A 85 -3.90 12.90 -29.20
CA ARG A 85 -4.01 13.93 -28.16
C ARG A 85 -3.88 13.34 -26.77
N GLU A 86 -4.47 12.16 -26.56
CA GLU A 86 -4.44 11.48 -25.27
C GLU A 86 -3.08 10.81 -25.00
N THR A 87 -2.42 10.24 -26.01
CA THR A 87 -1.04 9.73 -25.88
C THR A 87 -0.06 10.87 -25.55
N ALA A 88 -0.12 11.99 -26.26
CA ALA A 88 0.76 13.14 -25.99
C ALA A 88 0.54 13.78 -24.60
N LYS A 89 -0.64 13.59 -23.97
CA LYS A 89 -0.87 13.99 -22.58
C LYS A 89 -0.27 13.00 -21.59
N LEU A 90 -0.40 11.70 -21.86
CA LEU A 90 0.21 10.65 -21.03
C LEU A 90 1.73 10.75 -21.08
N ASP A 91 2.32 10.95 -22.27
CA ASP A 91 3.76 11.10 -22.44
C ASP A 91 4.33 12.26 -21.62
N ARG A 92 3.70 13.44 -21.68
CA ARG A 92 4.14 14.61 -20.88
C ARG A 92 4.09 14.33 -19.38
N ARG A 93 3.10 13.56 -18.91
CA ARG A 93 2.96 13.23 -17.48
C ARG A 93 3.93 12.13 -17.05
N LEU A 94 4.19 11.15 -17.92
CA LEU A 94 5.23 10.13 -17.72
C LEU A 94 6.62 10.77 -17.68
N GLN A 95 6.90 11.73 -18.57
CA GLN A 95 8.14 12.50 -18.55
C GLN A 95 8.29 13.29 -17.25
N ALA A 96 7.26 14.04 -16.85
CA ALA A 96 7.30 14.78 -15.58
C ALA A 96 7.51 13.87 -14.36
N TYR A 97 6.94 12.66 -14.38
CA TYR A 97 7.20 11.64 -13.35
C TYR A 97 8.64 11.13 -13.41
N ALA A 98 9.14 10.77 -14.59
CA ALA A 98 10.51 10.31 -14.79
C ALA A 98 11.55 11.35 -14.35
N ASP A 99 11.35 12.62 -14.69
CA ASP A 99 12.19 13.75 -14.27
C ASP A 99 12.17 13.90 -12.74
N GLY A 100 11.00 13.76 -12.11
CA GLY A 100 10.87 13.73 -10.66
C GLY A 100 11.65 12.59 -10.01
N THR A 101 11.62 11.38 -10.61
CA THR A 101 12.30 10.20 -10.08
C THR A 101 13.81 10.36 -10.16
N MET A 102 14.29 10.86 -11.30
CA MET A 102 15.71 11.19 -11.47
C MET A 102 16.17 12.24 -10.46
N GLY A 103 15.31 13.21 -10.12
CA GLY A 103 15.58 14.18 -9.05
C GLY A 103 15.72 13.55 -7.67
N VAL A 104 14.85 12.61 -7.29
CA VAL A 104 14.94 11.87 -6.01
C VAL A 104 16.20 11.01 -5.97
N LEU A 105 16.47 10.25 -7.04
CA LEU A 105 17.68 9.43 -7.15
C LEU A 105 18.95 10.28 -7.10
N ALA A 106 18.97 11.45 -7.76
CA ALA A 106 20.12 12.36 -7.72
C ALA A 106 20.44 12.82 -6.29
N VAL A 107 19.40 13.13 -5.49
CA VAL A 107 19.59 13.50 -4.07
C VAL A 107 20.06 12.29 -3.25
N ALA A 108 19.51 11.10 -3.50
CA ALA A 108 19.94 9.88 -2.81
C ALA A 108 21.41 9.54 -3.10
N PHE A 109 21.83 9.62 -4.37
CA PHE A 109 23.22 9.42 -4.78
C PHE A 109 24.14 10.52 -4.27
N LEU A 110 23.71 11.78 -4.26
CA LEU A 110 24.50 12.88 -3.70
C LEU A 110 24.73 12.67 -2.20
N ASN A 111 23.70 12.25 -1.46
CA ASN A 111 23.83 11.97 -0.04
C ASN A 111 24.82 10.83 0.25
N ALA A 112 24.75 9.73 -0.52
CA ALA A 112 25.72 8.63 -0.41
C ALA A 112 27.14 9.05 -0.85
N GLY A 113 27.24 9.83 -1.94
CA GLY A 113 28.51 10.30 -2.49
C GLY A 113 29.24 11.27 -1.56
N VAL A 114 28.52 12.15 -0.86
CA VAL A 114 29.09 13.05 0.15
C VAL A 114 29.73 12.25 1.28
N LEU A 115 29.07 11.18 1.72
CA LEU A 115 29.58 10.33 2.78
C LEU A 115 30.86 9.58 2.36
N ASP A 116 30.88 9.05 1.14
CA ASP A 116 32.05 8.38 0.56
C ASP A 116 33.22 9.35 0.35
N PHE A 117 32.94 10.58 -0.06
CA PHE A 117 33.94 11.64 -0.21
C PHE A 117 34.61 11.98 1.12
N PHE A 118 33.84 12.23 2.18
CA PHE A 118 34.40 12.59 3.49
C PHE A 118 35.13 11.42 4.16
N ALA A 119 34.60 10.20 4.04
CA ALA A 119 35.30 9.01 4.52
C ALA A 119 36.66 8.85 3.82
N SER A 120 36.68 8.99 2.49
CA SER A 120 37.92 8.91 1.70
C SER A 120 38.90 10.04 2.05
N LEU A 121 38.41 11.27 2.21
CA LEU A 121 39.23 12.41 2.62
C LEU A 121 39.83 12.21 4.01
N ALA A 122 39.05 11.72 4.97
CA ALA A 122 39.53 11.43 6.32
C ALA A 122 40.62 10.34 6.31
N ILE A 123 40.41 9.26 5.55
CA ILE A 123 41.40 8.18 5.38
C ILE A 123 42.68 8.71 4.70
N ALA A 124 42.54 9.54 3.67
CA ALA A 124 43.67 10.14 2.95
C ALA A 124 44.49 11.06 3.87
N ILE A 125 43.83 11.93 4.65
CA ILE A 125 44.49 12.79 5.65
C ILE A 125 45.25 11.94 6.67
N LEU A 126 44.63 10.85 7.17
CA LEU A 126 45.26 9.91 8.08
C LEU A 126 46.50 9.28 7.45
N ALA A 127 46.41 8.81 6.21
CA ALA A 127 47.51 8.19 5.48
C ALA A 127 48.69 9.15 5.26
N VAL A 128 48.39 10.41 4.91
CA VAL A 128 49.40 11.46 4.74
C VAL A 128 50.12 11.72 6.07
N PHE A 129 49.39 11.93 7.17
CA PHE A 129 50.03 12.20 8.46
C PHE A 129 50.84 11.01 9.01
N LEU A 130 50.32 9.78 8.87
CA LEU A 130 51.07 8.58 9.23
C LEU A 130 52.32 8.39 8.36
N GLY A 131 52.22 8.68 7.06
CA GLY A 131 53.34 8.61 6.12
C GLY A 131 54.44 9.64 6.43
N LEU A 132 54.08 10.91 6.65
CA LEU A 132 55.04 11.96 7.02
C LEU A 132 55.69 11.68 8.38
N GLY A 133 54.92 11.13 9.34
CA GLY A 133 55.45 10.71 10.64
C GLY A 133 56.48 9.59 10.54
N HIS A 134 56.31 8.66 9.59
CA HIS A 134 57.27 7.57 9.36
C HIS A 134 58.52 8.02 8.59
N LEU A 135 58.39 9.02 7.72
CA LEU A 135 59.52 9.64 7.00
C LEU A 135 60.33 10.62 7.86
N GLY A 136 59.90 10.92 9.08
CA GLY A 136 60.53 11.92 9.95
C GLY A 136 60.39 13.35 9.43
N LEU A 137 59.50 13.60 8.46
CA LEU A 137 59.28 14.91 7.85
C LEU A 137 58.30 15.77 8.65
N ALA A 138 57.52 15.16 9.56
CA ALA A 138 56.66 15.88 10.47
C ALA A 138 56.60 15.18 11.83
N GLU A 139 57.01 15.88 12.88
CA GLU A 139 56.91 15.41 14.27
C GLU A 139 55.53 15.76 14.85
N ILE A 140 54.48 15.16 14.27
CA ILE A 140 53.12 15.38 14.77
C ILE A 140 52.88 14.41 15.94
N PRO A 141 52.51 14.91 17.13
CA PRO A 141 52.22 14.07 18.29
C PRO A 141 51.15 13.03 17.96
N GLY A 142 51.46 11.75 18.16
CA GLY A 142 50.54 10.63 17.89
C GLY A 142 50.53 10.08 16.47
N PHE A 143 51.30 10.68 15.56
CA PHE A 143 51.55 10.17 14.21
C PHE A 143 53.04 9.89 13.96
N ALA A 144 53.92 10.56 14.71
CA ALA A 144 55.36 10.30 14.76
C ALA A 144 55.69 9.15 15.74
N HIS A 145 56.78 8.42 15.45
CA HIS A 145 57.30 7.29 16.25
C HIS A 145 56.39 6.06 16.37
N LEU A 146 55.37 5.94 15.52
CA LEU A 146 54.59 4.72 15.41
C LEU A 146 55.37 3.63 14.66
N ALA A 147 55.24 2.38 15.12
CA ALA A 147 55.70 1.23 14.38
C ALA A 147 54.85 1.05 13.11
N LEU A 148 55.44 0.50 12.03
CA LEU A 148 54.74 0.36 10.74
C LEU A 148 53.41 -0.41 10.87
N TRP A 149 53.37 -1.45 11.69
CA TRP A 149 52.16 -2.23 11.94
C TRP A 149 51.05 -1.43 12.63
N GLN A 150 51.41 -0.44 13.45
CA GLN A 150 50.45 0.45 14.13
C GLN A 150 49.78 1.37 13.10
N SER A 151 50.57 2.00 12.24
CA SER A 151 50.06 2.84 11.15
C SER A 151 49.20 2.04 10.18
N LEU A 152 49.61 0.82 9.84
CA LEU A 152 48.83 -0.07 8.97
C LEU A 152 47.50 -0.49 9.62
N LEU A 153 47.51 -0.81 10.92
CA LEU A 153 46.30 -1.15 11.67
C LEU A 153 45.32 0.03 11.69
N ILE A 154 45.81 1.25 11.91
CA ILE A 154 45.00 2.47 11.88
C ILE A 154 44.36 2.66 10.50
N LEU A 155 45.12 2.48 9.41
CA LEU A 155 44.60 2.57 8.04
C LEU A 155 43.60 1.48 7.70
N LEU A 156 43.78 0.27 8.24
CA LEU A 156 42.86 -0.84 8.04
C LEU A 156 41.53 -0.63 8.79
N LEU A 157 41.57 -0.05 9.99
CA LEU A 157 40.38 0.20 10.82
C LEU A 157 39.62 1.47 10.42
N ALA A 158 40.25 2.43 9.72
CA ALA A 158 39.60 3.67 9.32
C ALA A 158 38.37 3.47 8.40
N PRO A 159 38.39 2.61 7.36
CA PRO A 159 37.19 2.28 6.58
C PRO A 159 36.07 1.63 7.41
N GLU A 160 36.43 0.75 8.35
CA GLU A 160 35.47 0.07 9.23
C GLU A 160 34.78 1.04 10.20
N TYR A 161 35.46 2.12 10.60
CA TYR A 161 34.85 3.19 11.40
C TYR A 161 33.70 3.88 10.66
N PHE A 162 33.86 4.14 9.36
CA PHE A 162 32.87 4.86 8.55
C PHE A 162 31.74 3.95 8.00
N LEU A 163 31.95 2.63 7.96
CA LEU A 163 31.00 1.66 7.40
C LEU A 163 29.57 1.74 7.99
N PRO A 164 29.36 1.87 9.32
CA PRO A 164 28.02 1.95 9.90
C PRO A 164 27.25 3.20 9.49
N PHE A 165 27.95 4.32 9.27
CA PHE A 165 27.34 5.56 8.80
C PHE A 165 26.86 5.43 7.34
N ARG A 166 27.63 4.72 6.50
CA ARG A 166 27.24 4.42 5.10
C ARG A 166 25.96 3.60 5.03
N ARG A 167 25.88 2.54 5.82
CA ARG A 167 24.67 1.72 5.92
C ARG A 167 23.47 2.47 6.50
N TYR A 168 23.70 3.42 7.41
CA TYR A 168 22.63 4.26 7.96
C TYR A 168 22.00 5.15 6.90
N ALA A 169 22.82 5.75 6.02
CA ALA A 169 22.33 6.59 4.95
C ALA A 169 21.42 5.81 3.97
N GLU A 170 21.79 4.59 3.60
CA GLU A 170 20.98 3.70 2.76
C GLU A 170 19.63 3.35 3.42
N LEU A 171 19.68 2.96 4.70
CA LEU A 171 18.49 2.55 5.46
C LEU A 171 17.54 3.70 5.76
N TYR A 172 18.04 4.93 5.89
CA TYR A 172 17.21 6.10 6.14
C TYR A 172 16.22 6.36 5.00
N HIS A 173 16.65 6.19 3.75
CA HIS A 173 15.79 6.33 2.57
C HIS A 173 14.72 5.23 2.49
N ALA A 174 15.12 3.97 2.67
CA ALA A 174 14.19 2.84 2.66
C ALA A 174 13.12 2.97 3.77
N LYS A 175 13.51 3.47 4.96
CA LYS A 175 12.56 3.78 6.03
C LYS A 175 11.60 4.90 5.62
N ALA A 176 12.09 5.94 4.97
CA ALA A 176 11.28 7.09 4.59
C ALA A 176 10.20 6.71 3.57
N GLU A 177 10.54 5.88 2.59
CA GLU A 177 9.61 5.31 1.61
C GLU A 177 8.57 4.38 2.27
N GLY A 178 9.01 3.51 3.18
CA GLY A 178 8.10 2.60 3.90
C GLY A 178 7.10 3.33 4.81
N GLU A 179 7.51 4.42 5.45
CA GLU A 179 6.60 5.26 6.25
C GLU A 179 5.55 5.96 5.38
N ALA A 180 5.94 6.45 4.19
CA ALA A 180 5.00 7.10 3.26
C ALA A 180 3.95 6.10 2.73
N ALA A 181 4.38 4.89 2.34
CA ALA A 181 3.48 3.83 1.91
C ALA A 181 2.53 3.36 3.03
N ALA A 182 3.01 3.30 4.28
CA ALA A 182 2.17 2.95 5.43
C ALA A 182 1.10 4.02 5.69
N GLU A 183 1.45 5.31 5.58
CA GLU A 183 0.51 6.43 5.69
C GLU A 183 -0.55 6.40 4.58
N ALA A 184 -0.15 6.08 3.34
CA ALA A 184 -1.06 5.92 2.21
C ALA A 184 -2.10 4.79 2.39
N LEU A 185 -1.81 3.78 3.20
CA LEU A 185 -2.71 2.66 3.51
C LEU A 185 -3.50 2.84 4.82
N ALA A 186 -3.20 3.88 5.60
CA ALA A 186 -3.80 4.06 6.93
C ALA A 186 -5.33 4.13 6.90
N TRP A 187 -5.92 4.71 5.85
CA TRP A 187 -7.37 4.83 5.67
C TRP A 187 -8.07 3.49 5.39
N VAL A 188 -7.37 2.47 4.88
CA VAL A 188 -7.96 1.14 4.62
C VAL A 188 -8.19 0.39 5.92
N PHE A 189 -7.34 0.64 6.91
CA PHE A 189 -7.36 0.00 8.21
C PHE A 189 -7.92 0.90 9.31
N SER A 190 -8.35 2.13 8.99
CA SER A 190 -9.15 2.89 9.92
C SER A 190 -10.48 2.15 10.04
N GLU A 191 -10.62 1.37 11.10
CA GLU A 191 -11.90 0.91 11.61
C GLU A 191 -12.68 2.17 12.00
N GLU A 192 -13.28 2.83 11.02
CA GLU A 192 -14.46 3.63 11.27
C GLU A 192 -15.46 2.61 11.79
N ALA A 193 -15.60 2.59 13.12
CA ALA A 193 -16.66 1.89 13.79
C ALA A 193 -17.94 2.37 13.12
N GLU A 194 -18.45 1.58 12.18
CA GLU A 194 -19.76 1.79 11.61
C GLU A 194 -20.69 1.76 12.82
N THR A 195 -21.06 2.94 13.29
CA THR A 195 -22.16 3.13 14.20
C THR A 195 -23.37 2.68 13.40
N ARG A 196 -23.64 1.37 13.43
CA ARG A 196 -24.88 0.80 12.93
C ARG A 196 -25.95 1.59 13.67
N PRO A 197 -26.78 2.38 12.96
CA PRO A 197 -27.86 3.07 13.62
C PRO A 197 -28.63 2.02 14.42
N GLU A 198 -28.86 2.27 15.71
CA GLU A 198 -29.80 1.44 16.46
C GLU A 198 -31.05 1.31 15.61
N ARG A 199 -31.43 0.08 15.26
CA ARG A 199 -32.61 -0.18 14.43
C ARG A 199 -33.80 0.44 15.15
N GLY A 200 -34.21 1.64 14.74
CA GLY A 200 -35.42 2.27 15.22
C GLY A 200 -36.55 1.26 15.02
N VAL A 201 -37.27 0.94 16.09
CA VAL A 201 -38.32 -0.07 16.03
C VAL A 201 -39.48 0.52 15.23
N VAL A 202 -39.54 0.19 13.94
CA VAL A 202 -40.70 0.52 13.11
C VAL A 202 -41.80 -0.51 13.44
N PRO A 203 -43.00 -0.10 13.90
CA PRO A 203 -44.04 -1.03 14.35
C PRO A 203 -44.60 -1.91 13.22
N ALA A 204 -44.58 -1.42 11.98
CA ALA A 204 -45.06 -2.12 10.78
C ALA A 204 -43.92 -2.29 9.76
N ALA A 205 -44.05 -3.28 8.88
CA ALA A 205 -43.12 -3.43 7.77
C ALA A 205 -43.20 -2.20 6.84
N GLY A 206 -42.05 -1.60 6.54
CA GLY A 206 -41.97 -0.31 5.87
C GLY A 206 -40.75 0.50 6.25
N ALA A 207 -40.64 1.71 5.72
CA ALA A 207 -39.58 2.66 6.03
C ALA A 207 -40.17 3.99 6.51
N ARG A 208 -39.47 4.64 7.45
CA ARG A 208 -39.82 5.94 8.02
C ARG A 208 -38.60 6.84 8.12
N GLY A 209 -38.71 8.06 7.58
CA GLY A 209 -37.67 9.09 7.62
C GLY A 209 -36.34 8.65 6.99
N LEU A 210 -36.39 7.73 6.02
CA LEU A 210 -35.20 7.08 5.48
C LEU A 210 -34.39 8.06 4.61
N VAL A 211 -33.10 8.19 4.90
CA VAL A 211 -32.16 8.98 4.09
C VAL A 211 -31.07 8.06 3.56
N LEU A 212 -30.98 7.95 2.24
CA LEU A 212 -30.06 7.07 1.54
C LEU A 212 -28.72 7.78 1.24
N PRO A 213 -27.59 7.05 1.32
CA PRO A 213 -26.30 7.55 0.83
C PRO A 213 -26.41 7.93 -0.65
N HIS A 214 -25.92 9.12 -1.04
CA HIS A 214 -25.88 9.58 -2.44
C HIS A 214 -27.23 9.76 -3.16
N ALA A 215 -28.36 9.37 -2.55
CA ALA A 215 -29.70 9.44 -3.15
C ALA A 215 -30.71 10.30 -2.37
N GLY A 216 -30.39 10.68 -1.12
CA GLY A 216 -31.20 11.62 -0.34
C GLY A 216 -32.41 10.97 0.35
N SER A 217 -33.40 11.79 0.70
CA SER A 217 -34.58 11.36 1.46
C SER A 217 -35.56 10.53 0.62
N VAL A 218 -36.08 9.45 1.21
CA VAL A 218 -37.13 8.60 0.64
C VAL A 218 -38.43 8.88 1.39
N ALA A 219 -39.55 8.94 0.66
CA ALA A 219 -40.86 9.10 1.27
C ALA A 219 -41.22 7.87 2.12
N ASP A 220 -41.96 8.08 3.19
CA ASP A 220 -42.43 7.00 4.07
C ASP A 220 -43.34 6.05 3.29
N PHE A 221 -43.12 4.74 3.44
CA PHE A 221 -43.93 3.71 2.79
C PHE A 221 -44.11 2.49 3.70
N ASP A 222 -45.20 1.78 3.46
CA ASP A 222 -45.50 0.50 4.09
C ASP A 222 -45.24 -0.65 3.11
N LEU A 223 -44.78 -1.77 3.65
CA LEU A 223 -44.58 -3.01 2.90
C LEU A 223 -45.65 -4.03 3.32
N PRO A 224 -46.22 -4.77 2.36
CA PRO A 224 -47.11 -5.87 2.70
C PRO A 224 -46.33 -6.99 3.40
N GLU A 225 -46.97 -7.70 4.32
CA GLU A 225 -46.35 -8.82 5.06
C GLU A 225 -45.95 -9.99 4.14
N THR A 226 -46.62 -10.12 2.98
CA THR A 226 -46.33 -11.12 1.95
C THR A 226 -46.59 -10.57 0.55
N GLY A 227 -45.94 -11.15 -0.46
CA GLY A 227 -46.13 -10.80 -1.88
C GLY A 227 -44.88 -10.25 -2.54
N LEU A 228 -45.03 -9.78 -3.78
CA LEU A 228 -43.94 -9.20 -4.57
C LEU A 228 -44.15 -7.69 -4.69
N VAL A 229 -43.18 -6.90 -4.22
CA VAL A 229 -43.17 -5.45 -4.35
C VAL A 229 -42.16 -5.04 -5.43
N ALA A 230 -42.63 -4.32 -6.44
CA ALA A 230 -41.77 -3.80 -7.50
C ALA A 230 -41.47 -2.32 -7.27
N VAL A 231 -40.18 -1.97 -7.15
CA VAL A 231 -39.72 -0.58 -7.05
C VAL A 231 -39.45 -0.03 -8.46
N THR A 232 -40.19 0.99 -8.86
CA THR A 232 -40.09 1.59 -10.21
C THR A 232 -39.76 3.08 -10.14
N GLY A 233 -39.24 3.64 -11.24
CA GLY A 233 -38.86 5.06 -11.33
C GLY A 233 -37.69 5.33 -12.28
N PRO A 234 -37.41 6.60 -12.60
CA PRO A 234 -36.37 6.99 -13.55
C PRO A 234 -34.97 6.58 -13.10
N SER A 235 -34.02 6.51 -14.04
CA SER A 235 -32.61 6.23 -13.72
C SER A 235 -32.07 7.31 -12.78
N GLY A 236 -31.27 6.91 -11.78
CA GLY A 236 -30.73 7.83 -10.78
C GLY A 236 -31.66 8.16 -9.61
N ALA A 237 -32.92 7.69 -9.58
CA ALA A 237 -33.86 7.94 -8.48
C ALA A 237 -33.53 7.20 -7.15
N GLY A 238 -32.36 6.57 -7.03
CA GLY A 238 -31.95 5.87 -5.79
C GLY A 238 -32.51 4.46 -5.59
N LYS A 239 -33.17 3.85 -6.59
CA LYS A 239 -33.77 2.50 -6.48
C LYS A 239 -32.79 1.43 -6.02
N SER A 240 -31.61 1.36 -6.66
CA SER A 240 -30.58 0.36 -6.30
C SER A 240 -30.02 0.61 -4.91
N THR A 241 -29.81 1.88 -4.54
CA THR A 241 -29.37 2.28 -3.20
C THR A 241 -30.40 1.90 -2.13
N LEU A 242 -31.70 2.13 -2.39
CA LEU A 242 -32.77 1.72 -1.50
C LEU A 242 -32.72 0.22 -1.23
N LEU A 243 -32.61 -0.60 -2.28
CA LEU A 243 -32.60 -2.05 -2.10
C LEU A 243 -31.33 -2.54 -1.37
N ARG A 244 -30.17 -1.92 -1.61
CA ARG A 244 -28.93 -2.21 -0.84
C ARG A 244 -29.06 -1.86 0.63
N VAL A 245 -29.71 -0.73 0.94
CA VAL A 245 -29.99 -0.34 2.33
C VAL A 245 -30.96 -1.31 2.99
N LEU A 246 -32.04 -1.68 2.31
CA LEU A 246 -32.99 -2.68 2.82
C LEU A 246 -32.33 -4.06 3.04
N ALA A 247 -31.43 -4.46 2.14
CA ALA A 247 -30.65 -5.69 2.26
C ALA A 247 -29.49 -5.59 3.29
N SER A 248 -29.32 -4.45 3.97
CA SER A 248 -28.22 -4.20 4.90
C SER A 248 -26.82 -4.31 4.27
N VAL A 249 -26.71 -4.14 2.96
CA VAL A 249 -25.43 -4.05 2.21
C VAL A 249 -24.83 -2.66 2.38
N GLU A 250 -25.67 -1.63 2.52
CA GLU A 250 -25.27 -0.25 2.82
C GLU A 250 -26.06 0.25 4.04
N ALA A 251 -25.47 1.09 4.89
CA ALA A 251 -26.18 1.71 6.01
C ALA A 251 -26.94 2.98 5.55
N PRO A 252 -28.15 3.25 6.08
CA PRO A 252 -28.81 4.52 5.85
C PRO A 252 -28.10 5.66 6.59
N LEU A 253 -28.19 6.89 6.07
CA LEU A 253 -27.70 8.09 6.74
C LEU A 253 -28.62 8.51 7.90
N ALA A 254 -29.92 8.24 7.79
CA ALA A 254 -30.91 8.48 8.84
C ALA A 254 -32.17 7.64 8.59
N GLY A 255 -33.04 7.58 9.59
CA GLY A 255 -34.32 6.88 9.54
C GLY A 255 -34.23 5.42 9.94
N ALA A 256 -35.37 4.73 9.86
CA ALA A 256 -35.48 3.33 10.22
C ALA A 256 -36.40 2.60 9.25
N PHE A 257 -36.17 1.30 9.10
CA PHE A 257 -37.02 0.42 8.31
C PHE A 257 -37.18 -0.94 9.00
N ARG A 258 -38.27 -1.62 8.66
CA ARG A 258 -38.55 -3.01 9.04
C ARG A 258 -38.97 -3.77 7.79
N LEU A 259 -38.35 -4.92 7.56
CA LEU A 259 -38.77 -5.83 6.50
C LEU A 259 -39.86 -6.79 6.99
N PRO A 260 -40.74 -7.26 6.09
CA PRO A 260 -41.70 -8.33 6.39
C PRO A 260 -41.04 -9.63 6.85
N GLY A 261 -41.74 -10.41 7.68
CA GLY A 261 -41.33 -11.76 8.07
C GLY A 261 -40.56 -11.87 9.40
N PRO A 262 -40.16 -13.11 9.80
CA PRO A 262 -39.27 -13.32 10.95
C PRO A 262 -37.97 -12.53 10.76
N ASN A 263 -37.25 -12.22 11.85
CA ASN A 263 -35.97 -11.48 11.85
C ASN A 263 -34.80 -12.21 11.13
N LEU A 264 -35.08 -12.90 10.03
CA LEU A 264 -34.10 -13.46 9.13
C LEU A 264 -33.38 -12.32 8.41
N PRO A 265 -32.07 -12.44 8.18
CA PRO A 265 -31.34 -11.50 7.35
C PRO A 265 -31.93 -11.50 5.94
N ALA A 266 -32.14 -10.31 5.37
CA ALA A 266 -32.54 -10.19 3.98
C ALA A 266 -31.42 -10.68 3.06
N THR A 267 -31.75 -11.51 2.08
CA THR A 267 -30.79 -11.95 1.06
C THR A 267 -30.77 -10.96 -0.10
N TRP A 268 -29.58 -10.54 -0.51
CA TRP A 268 -29.36 -9.70 -1.67
C TRP A 268 -29.00 -10.55 -2.89
N VAL A 269 -29.80 -10.46 -3.95
CA VAL A 269 -29.53 -11.13 -5.22
C VAL A 269 -29.25 -10.07 -6.29
N SER A 270 -28.04 -10.11 -6.87
CA SER A 270 -27.62 -9.20 -7.93
C SER A 270 -26.85 -9.92 -9.03
N LEU A 271 -26.87 -9.35 -10.24
CA LEU A 271 -26.02 -9.75 -11.37
C LEU A 271 -24.52 -9.57 -11.09
N ASP A 272 -24.19 -8.70 -10.14
CA ASP A 272 -22.81 -8.39 -9.74
C ASP A 272 -22.36 -9.21 -8.53
N THR A 273 -23.16 -10.19 -8.07
CA THR A 273 -22.77 -11.06 -6.96
C THR A 273 -21.52 -11.85 -7.36
N PRO A 274 -20.40 -11.73 -6.61
CA PRO A 274 -19.18 -12.44 -6.94
C PRO A 274 -19.40 -13.93 -6.68
N ILE A 275 -19.09 -14.76 -7.69
CA ILE A 275 -19.20 -16.21 -7.58
C ILE A 275 -17.78 -16.75 -7.30
N PRO A 276 -17.55 -17.44 -6.17
CA PRO A 276 -16.23 -17.97 -5.85
C PRO A 276 -15.81 -19.06 -6.84
N ALA A 277 -14.51 -19.15 -7.11
CA ALA A 277 -13.94 -20.25 -7.90
C ALA A 277 -14.02 -21.55 -7.09
N GLY A 278 -14.24 -22.68 -7.77
CA GLY A 278 -14.35 -23.98 -7.11
C GLY A 278 -15.30 -24.91 -7.85
N THR A 279 -16.21 -25.54 -7.11
CA THR A 279 -17.29 -26.36 -7.67
C THR A 279 -18.61 -25.59 -7.67
N LEU A 280 -19.57 -26.00 -8.50
CA LEU A 280 -20.94 -25.46 -8.45
C LEU A 280 -21.53 -25.54 -7.05
N ALA A 281 -21.33 -26.68 -6.38
CA ALA A 281 -21.83 -26.87 -5.02
C ALA A 281 -21.24 -25.85 -4.04
N ALA A 282 -19.93 -25.58 -4.14
CA ALA A 282 -19.28 -24.58 -3.29
C ALA A 282 -19.74 -23.16 -3.61
N ALA A 283 -19.99 -22.86 -4.89
CA ALA A 283 -20.52 -21.58 -5.33
C ALA A 283 -21.96 -21.31 -4.84
N ILE A 284 -22.83 -22.33 -4.88
CA ILE A 284 -24.20 -22.23 -4.36
C ILE A 284 -24.20 -22.17 -2.82
N ALA A 285 -23.30 -22.92 -2.18
CA ALA A 285 -23.20 -22.90 -0.72
C ALA A 285 -22.66 -21.56 -0.20
N ASP A 286 -21.81 -20.86 -0.96
CA ASP A 286 -21.23 -19.54 -0.62
C ASP A 286 -20.75 -19.40 0.84
N GLY A 287 -20.05 -20.43 1.34
CA GLY A 287 -19.54 -20.44 2.72
C GLY A 287 -20.60 -20.59 3.82
N THR A 288 -21.86 -20.87 3.47
CA THR A 288 -22.92 -21.22 4.42
C THR A 288 -22.77 -22.66 4.95
N THR A 289 -23.48 -22.98 6.04
CA THR A 289 -23.52 -24.32 6.64
C THR A 289 -24.58 -25.24 6.00
N ALA A 290 -24.96 -25.00 4.74
CA ALA A 290 -25.97 -25.78 4.03
C ALA A 290 -25.52 -27.24 3.83
N THR A 291 -26.44 -28.20 3.96
CA THR A 291 -26.13 -29.60 3.69
C THR A 291 -26.04 -29.87 2.18
N PRO A 292 -25.29 -30.89 1.74
CA PRO A 292 -25.21 -31.25 0.32
C PRO A 292 -26.58 -31.50 -0.33
N GLU A 293 -27.54 -32.05 0.42
CA GLU A 293 -28.90 -32.30 -0.05
C GLU A 293 -29.68 -31.00 -0.28
N ALA A 294 -29.48 -29.99 0.59
CA ALA A 294 -30.10 -28.68 0.44
C ALA A 294 -29.55 -27.95 -0.79
N VAL A 295 -28.24 -28.03 -1.01
CA VAL A 295 -27.58 -27.47 -2.21
C VAL A 295 -28.09 -28.15 -3.48
N ALA A 296 -28.22 -29.49 -3.46
CA ALA A 296 -28.76 -30.24 -4.59
C ALA A 296 -30.23 -29.90 -4.89
N ALA A 297 -31.05 -29.73 -3.85
CA ALA A 297 -32.45 -29.33 -4.01
C ALA A 297 -32.58 -27.90 -4.59
N ALA A 298 -31.77 -26.96 -4.11
CA ALA A 298 -31.71 -25.60 -4.64
C ALA A 298 -31.30 -25.59 -6.12
N ALA A 299 -30.21 -26.29 -6.45
CA ALA A 299 -29.74 -26.44 -7.82
C ALA A 299 -30.80 -27.07 -8.74
N ALA A 300 -31.54 -28.07 -8.26
CA ALA A 300 -32.61 -28.70 -9.02
C ALA A 300 -33.77 -27.73 -9.29
N SER A 301 -34.17 -26.94 -8.28
CA SER A 301 -35.27 -25.96 -8.40
C SER A 301 -34.99 -24.85 -9.42
N LEU A 302 -33.71 -24.57 -9.67
CA LEU A 302 -33.24 -23.55 -10.61
C LEU A 302 -32.78 -24.14 -11.95
N GLY A 303 -32.93 -25.46 -12.14
CA GLY A 303 -32.52 -26.17 -13.35
C GLY A 303 -31.01 -26.13 -13.61
N LEU A 304 -30.22 -26.11 -12.54
CA LEU A 304 -28.74 -26.17 -12.59
C LEU A 304 -28.23 -27.62 -12.57
N SER A 305 -29.02 -28.58 -12.07
CA SER A 305 -28.62 -29.99 -11.96
C SER A 305 -28.44 -30.70 -13.31
N ASP A 306 -29.23 -30.31 -14.32
CA ASP A 306 -29.28 -30.95 -15.64
C ASP A 306 -28.82 -30.00 -16.77
N ASP A 307 -28.08 -28.93 -16.45
CA ASP A 307 -27.62 -27.98 -17.46
C ASP A 307 -26.57 -28.66 -18.38
N PRO A 308 -26.82 -28.77 -19.71
CA PRO A 308 -25.92 -29.47 -20.64
C PRO A 308 -24.51 -28.86 -20.69
N HIS A 309 -24.36 -27.62 -20.24
CA HIS A 309 -23.07 -26.93 -20.22
C HIS A 309 -22.19 -27.34 -19.03
N TRP A 310 -22.68 -28.20 -18.12
CA TRP A 310 -21.98 -28.62 -16.89
C TRP A 310 -21.89 -30.16 -16.82
N PRO A 311 -21.02 -30.79 -17.65
CA PRO A 311 -20.76 -32.21 -17.53
C PRO A 311 -20.09 -32.49 -16.17
N GLY A 312 -20.86 -32.99 -15.22
CA GLY A 312 -20.45 -33.16 -13.81
C GLY A 312 -21.42 -32.58 -12.78
N GLY A 313 -22.44 -31.84 -13.21
CA GLY A 313 -23.47 -31.29 -12.33
C GLY A 313 -22.89 -30.42 -11.22
N LEU A 314 -23.16 -30.78 -9.96
CA LEU A 314 -22.71 -30.05 -8.77
C LEU A 314 -21.19 -30.03 -8.57
N ASP A 315 -20.47 -31.00 -9.15
CA ASP A 315 -19.01 -31.09 -9.06
C ASP A 315 -18.31 -30.35 -10.20
N ALA A 316 -19.05 -29.78 -11.17
CA ALA A 316 -18.42 -29.10 -12.28
C ALA A 316 -17.68 -27.84 -11.82
N ALA A 317 -16.57 -27.55 -12.49
CA ALA A 317 -15.67 -26.47 -12.12
C ALA A 317 -16.25 -25.09 -12.47
N VAL A 318 -16.20 -24.18 -11.50
CA VAL A 318 -16.45 -22.74 -11.65
C VAL A 318 -15.11 -22.04 -11.66
N LEU A 319 -14.77 -21.38 -12.77
CA LEU A 319 -13.52 -20.63 -12.90
C LEU A 319 -13.58 -19.32 -12.11
N ALA A 320 -12.41 -18.74 -11.84
CA ALA A 320 -12.31 -17.43 -11.19
C ALA A 320 -13.13 -16.39 -11.95
N GLY A 321 -13.94 -15.61 -11.22
CA GLY A 321 -14.83 -14.61 -11.81
C GLY A 321 -16.02 -15.19 -12.59
N ALA A 322 -16.26 -16.50 -12.53
CA ALA A 322 -17.30 -17.19 -13.28
C ALA A 322 -17.23 -16.95 -14.81
N GLU A 323 -16.01 -16.86 -15.36
CA GLU A 323 -15.78 -16.62 -16.79
C GLU A 323 -16.37 -17.69 -17.71
N ASN A 324 -16.52 -18.91 -17.21
CA ASN A 324 -17.14 -20.02 -17.93
C ASN A 324 -18.68 -20.05 -17.79
N LEU A 325 -19.30 -19.05 -17.14
CA LEU A 325 -20.75 -18.97 -16.94
C LEU A 325 -21.38 -17.91 -17.84
N SER A 326 -22.46 -18.28 -18.53
CA SER A 326 -23.32 -17.30 -19.20
C SER A 326 -24.00 -16.39 -18.19
N GLY A 327 -24.43 -15.19 -18.61
CA GLY A 327 -25.13 -14.25 -17.71
C GLY A 327 -26.36 -14.86 -17.04
N GLY A 328 -27.15 -15.66 -17.76
CA GLY A 328 -28.31 -16.37 -17.21
C GLY A 328 -27.94 -17.45 -16.20
N GLN A 329 -26.80 -18.12 -16.36
CA GLN A 329 -26.29 -19.06 -15.35
C GLN A 329 -25.79 -18.34 -14.11
N ARG A 330 -25.09 -17.21 -14.27
CA ARG A 330 -24.66 -16.37 -13.14
C ARG A 330 -25.85 -15.91 -12.30
N VAL A 331 -26.95 -15.50 -12.93
CA VAL A 331 -28.19 -15.14 -12.22
C VAL A 331 -28.72 -16.32 -11.42
N ARG A 332 -28.84 -17.49 -12.06
CA ARG A 332 -29.38 -18.68 -11.41
C ARG A 332 -28.51 -19.19 -10.26
N VAL A 333 -27.19 -19.02 -10.33
CA VAL A 333 -26.30 -19.39 -9.21
C VAL A 333 -26.38 -18.37 -8.07
N ALA A 334 -26.65 -17.09 -8.37
CA ALA A 334 -26.79 -16.05 -7.35
C ALA A 334 -28.17 -16.05 -6.65
N VAL A 335 -29.18 -16.70 -7.25
CA VAL A 335 -30.53 -16.90 -6.69
C VAL A 335 -30.55 -18.11 -5.78
#